data_AF-A0AAD2FIK9-F1
#
_entry.id   AF-A0AAD2FIK9-F1
#
_cell.length_a   1.000
_cell.length_b   1.000
_cell.length_c   1.000
_cell.angle_alpha   90.00
_cell.angle_beta   90.00
_cell.angle_gamma   90.00
#
_symmetry.space_group_name_H-M   'P 1'
#
loop_
_entity.id
_entity.type
_entity.pdbx_description
1 polymer ?
#
loop_
_entity_poly.entity_id
_entity_poly.type
_entity_poly.pdbx_seq_one_letter_code
_entity_poly.pdbx_strand_id
1 'polypeptide(L)'
;MDDSPQPKKKGVGFHSRQSIEQVRRISRYSNYDIEEIEAYWGDGSEHKLRKQELRSAVQEWQAGRRMSDNLTFTTRGIMDKIGEGKQIKKANRERARQAVMDEQELQDQEGLIDDDLLAEIYTATTVSSKKKAQNEAMAVREEVDAFGTNEKSS
;
A
#
# COMPACT_ATOMS: atom_id res chain seq x y z
N MET A 1 -29.21 -12.74 27.23
CA MET A 1 -28.73 -13.11 25.88
C MET A 1 -28.04 -11.87 25.35
N ASP A 2 -26.72 -11.95 25.23
CA ASP A 2 -25.81 -10.84 24.96
C ASP A 2 -25.64 -10.73 23.43
N ASP A 3 -26.33 -9.77 22.83
CA ASP A 3 -26.34 -9.54 21.38
C ASP A 3 -25.33 -8.44 21.04
N SER A 4 -24.05 -8.77 21.24
CA SER A 4 -22.93 -7.88 20.94
C SER A 4 -22.59 -7.95 19.44
N PRO A 5 -22.57 -6.83 18.71
CA PRO A 5 -22.34 -6.82 17.26
C PRO A 5 -20.90 -7.22 16.91
N GLN A 6 -20.76 -8.31 16.15
CA GLN A 6 -19.48 -8.82 15.68
C GLN A 6 -18.81 -7.82 14.68
N PRO A 7 -17.49 -7.62 14.76
CA PRO A 7 -16.78 -6.71 13.87
C PRO A 7 -16.74 -7.25 12.43
N LYS A 8 -17.27 -6.47 11.48
CA LYS A 8 -17.24 -6.82 10.05
C LYS A 8 -15.79 -6.91 9.56
N LYS A 9 -15.37 -8.11 9.14
CA LYS A 9 -14.10 -8.34 8.45
C LYS A 9 -14.09 -7.52 7.15
N LYS A 10 -13.20 -6.53 7.05
CA LYS A 10 -12.99 -5.76 5.82
C LYS A 10 -12.29 -6.65 4.79
N GLY A 11 -13.08 -7.37 3.98
CA GLY A 11 -12.61 -8.09 2.81
C GLY A 11 -12.45 -7.16 1.61
N VAL A 12 -11.52 -7.49 0.71
CA VAL A 12 -11.45 -6.88 -0.62
C VAL A 12 -12.54 -7.54 -1.46
N GLY A 13 -13.56 -6.79 -1.86
CA GLY A 13 -14.63 -7.27 -2.72
C GLY A 13 -14.41 -6.82 -4.17
N PHE A 14 -14.46 -7.77 -5.10
CA PHE A 14 -14.45 -7.49 -6.53
C PHE A 14 -15.87 -7.20 -7.01
N HIS A 15 -15.99 -6.25 -7.93
CA HIS A 15 -17.27 -5.73 -8.41
C HIS A 15 -17.70 -6.54 -9.64
N SER A 16 -18.96 -7.01 -9.68
CA SER A 16 -19.48 -7.76 -10.82
C SER A 16 -19.48 -6.92 -12.11
N ARG A 17 -19.37 -7.56 -13.28
CA ARG A 17 -19.36 -6.88 -14.59
C ARG A 17 -20.53 -5.90 -14.80
N GLN A 18 -21.71 -6.20 -14.27
CA GLN A 18 -22.88 -5.30 -14.30
C GLN A 18 -22.71 -4.06 -13.40
N SER A 19 -22.04 -4.22 -12.25
CA SER A 19 -21.66 -3.08 -11.42
C SER A 19 -20.49 -2.30 -12.01
N ILE A 20 -19.64 -2.93 -12.84
CA ILE A 20 -18.58 -2.31 -13.63
C ILE A 20 -19.17 -1.47 -14.78
N GLU A 21 -20.26 -1.90 -15.42
CA GLU A 21 -20.97 -1.06 -16.40
C GLU A 21 -21.63 0.18 -15.77
N GLN A 22 -21.98 0.09 -14.48
CA GLN A 22 -22.38 1.23 -13.65
C GLN A 22 -21.19 1.97 -13.00
N VAL A 23 -19.94 1.52 -13.18
CA VAL A 23 -18.78 2.29 -12.73
C VAL A 23 -18.82 3.59 -13.49
N ARG A 24 -19.07 4.66 -12.71
CA ARG A 24 -18.99 6.06 -13.08
C ARG A 24 -18.13 6.20 -14.31
N ARG A 25 -18.73 6.68 -15.40
CA ARG A 25 -18.03 7.09 -16.63
C ARG A 25 -16.82 7.90 -16.17
N ILE A 26 -15.66 7.25 -16.06
CA ILE A 26 -14.43 7.92 -15.66
C ILE A 26 -14.27 8.95 -16.75
N SER A 27 -14.37 10.23 -16.39
CA SER A 27 -14.12 11.29 -17.35
C SER A 27 -12.80 10.93 -18.00
N ARG A 28 -12.82 10.73 -19.32
CA ARG A 28 -11.58 10.41 -20.05
C ARG A 28 -10.57 11.47 -19.63
N TYR A 29 -9.30 11.09 -19.49
CA TYR A 29 -8.20 12.00 -19.12
C TYR A 29 -8.27 13.39 -19.80
N SER A 30 -8.85 13.46 -21.00
CA SER A 30 -9.15 14.68 -21.75
C SER A 30 -10.13 15.68 -21.10
N ASN A 31 -10.84 15.31 -20.03
CA ASN A 31 -11.93 16.09 -19.45
C ASN A 31 -11.70 16.49 -17.99
N TYR A 32 -10.52 16.20 -17.43
CA TYR A 32 -10.20 16.73 -16.11
C TYR A 32 -9.80 18.19 -16.24
N ASP A 33 -10.38 19.05 -15.41
CA ASP A 33 -9.84 20.37 -15.20
C ASP A 33 -8.51 20.30 -14.43
N ILE A 34 -7.64 21.30 -14.60
CA ILE A 34 -6.35 21.37 -13.92
C ILE A 34 -6.52 21.28 -12.40
N GLU A 35 -7.55 21.94 -11.85
CA GLU A 35 -7.90 21.87 -10.43
C GLU A 35 -8.27 20.45 -9.98
N GLU A 36 -9.00 19.69 -10.82
CA GLU A 36 -9.31 18.29 -10.53
C GLU A 36 -8.07 17.41 -10.62
N ILE A 37 -7.18 17.65 -11.59
CA ILE A 37 -5.90 16.94 -11.70
C ILE A 37 -5.04 17.19 -10.47
N GLU A 38 -4.90 18.44 -10.04
CA GLU A 38 -4.14 18.81 -8.85
C GLU A 38 -4.78 18.25 -7.57
N ALA A 39 -6.10 18.27 -7.46
CA ALA A 39 -6.79 17.67 -6.32
C ALA A 39 -6.60 16.14 -6.25
N TYR A 40 -6.61 15.45 -7.39
CA TYR A 40 -6.46 13.99 -7.44
C TYR A 40 -5.01 13.51 -7.35
N TRP A 41 -4.09 14.19 -8.02
CA TRP A 41 -2.70 13.75 -8.21
C TRP A 41 -1.68 14.58 -7.41
N GLY A 42 -2.12 15.70 -6.83
CA GLY A 42 -1.26 16.71 -6.23
C GLY A 42 -0.63 17.62 -7.29
N ASP A 43 -0.10 18.75 -6.83
CA ASP A 43 0.75 19.60 -7.67
C ASP A 43 2.10 18.89 -7.92
N GLY A 44 2.63 19.03 -9.14
CA GLY A 44 3.97 18.61 -9.50
C GLY A 44 5.06 19.24 -8.61
N SER A 45 4.81 20.43 -8.05
CA SER A 45 5.72 21.06 -7.06
C SER A 45 5.74 20.28 -5.74
N GLU A 46 4.59 19.85 -5.21
CA GLU A 46 4.51 19.02 -4.01
C GLU A 46 5.21 17.67 -4.21
N HIS A 47 5.02 17.05 -5.38
CA HIS A 47 5.68 15.79 -5.68
C HIS A 47 7.21 15.94 -5.72
N LYS A 48 7.71 17.04 -6.27
CA LYS A 48 9.15 17.36 -6.25
C LYS A 48 9.65 17.56 -4.82
N LEU A 49 8.89 18.29 -3.99
CA LEU A 49 9.23 18.54 -2.59
C LEU A 49 9.31 17.22 -1.80
N ARG A 50 8.28 16.38 -1.84
CA ARG A 50 8.27 15.07 -1.16
C ARG A 50 9.45 14.19 -1.59
N LYS A 51 9.80 14.23 -2.88
CA LYS A 51 10.95 13.49 -3.39
C LYS A 51 12.29 14.02 -2.87
N GLN A 52 12.40 15.34 -2.71
CA GLN A 52 13.57 15.98 -2.12
C GLN A 52 13.70 15.63 -0.64
N GLU A 53 12.61 15.70 0.13
CA GLU A 53 12.58 15.31 1.54
C GLU A 53 12.98 13.85 1.74
N LEU A 54 12.45 12.94 0.92
CA LEU A 54 12.83 11.52 0.96
C LEU A 54 14.32 11.32 0.68
N ARG A 55 14.90 12.08 -0.27
CA ARG A 55 16.33 12.00 -0.57
C ARG A 55 17.18 12.47 0.61
N SER A 56 16.81 13.60 1.23
CA SER A 56 17.49 14.11 2.41
C SER A 56 17.42 13.11 3.56
N ALA A 57 16.24 12.54 3.83
CA ALA A 57 16.06 11.53 4.87
C ALA A 57 16.91 10.26 4.62
N VAL A 58 17.00 9.80 3.37
CA VAL A 58 17.88 8.68 3.01
C VAL A 58 19.36 9.02 3.24
N GLN A 59 19.80 10.24 2.90
CA GLN A 59 21.17 10.68 3.12
C GLN A 59 21.51 10.81 4.61
N GLU A 60 20.59 11.35 5.41
CA GLU A 60 20.73 11.42 6.88
C GLU A 60 20.85 10.02 7.49
N TRP A 61 19.98 9.09 7.07
CA TRP A 61 20.03 7.69 7.48
C TRP A 61 21.35 7.01 7.11
N GLN A 62 21.83 7.18 5.87
CA GLN A 62 23.12 6.62 5.43
C GLN A 62 24.31 7.20 6.19
N ALA A 63 24.23 8.48 6.59
CA ALA A 63 25.25 9.14 7.39
C ALA A 63 25.19 8.76 8.89
N GLY A 64 24.26 7.90 9.31
CA GLY A 64 24.06 7.52 10.71
C GLY A 64 23.58 8.68 11.59
N ARG A 65 23.11 9.79 10.98
CA ARG A 65 22.56 10.92 11.71
C ARG A 65 21.15 10.58 12.17
N ARG A 66 20.78 11.02 13.38
CA ARG A 66 19.40 10.97 13.85
C ARG A 66 18.56 11.73 12.82
N MET A 67 17.62 11.03 12.19
CA MET A 67 16.73 11.67 11.23
C MET A 67 16.02 12.81 11.95
N SER A 68 15.99 13.99 11.32
CA SER A 68 15.31 15.15 11.89
C SER A 68 13.89 14.77 12.37
N ASP A 69 13.41 15.39 13.45
CA ASP A 69 12.12 15.10 14.11
C ASP A 69 10.88 15.31 13.21
N ASN A 70 11.07 15.50 11.91
CA ASN A 70 10.03 15.43 10.90
C ASN A 70 9.54 13.98 10.81
N LEU A 71 8.48 13.69 11.58
CA LEU A 71 7.74 12.42 11.70
C LEU A 71 7.31 11.76 10.38
N THR A 72 7.56 12.37 9.22
CA THR A 72 7.12 11.90 7.90
C THR A 72 7.82 10.63 7.45
N PHE A 73 9.03 10.34 7.91
CA PHE A 73 9.76 9.13 7.51
C PHE A 73 10.36 8.41 8.72
N THR A 74 9.93 7.17 8.96
CA THR A 74 10.58 6.29 9.93
C THR A 74 11.73 5.53 9.27
N THR A 75 12.74 5.14 10.05
CA THR A 75 13.89 4.33 9.56
C THR A 75 13.42 3.09 8.80
N ARG A 76 12.43 2.37 9.35
CA ARG A 76 11.81 1.22 8.69
C ARG A 76 11.04 1.62 7.42
N GLY A 77 10.33 2.75 7.45
CA GLY A 77 9.64 3.30 6.27
C GLY A 77 10.58 3.63 5.12
N ILE A 78 11.83 4.03 5.42
CA ILE A 78 12.87 4.28 4.41
C ILE A 78 13.45 2.99 3.84
N MET A 79 13.69 1.96 4.66
CA MET A 79 14.23 0.67 4.19
C MET A 79 13.37 0.07 3.07
N ASP A 80 12.06 0.28 3.14
CA ASP A 80 11.08 -0.17 2.14
C ASP A 80 11.18 0.59 0.79
N LYS A 81 11.85 1.74 0.78
CA LYS A 81 11.99 2.64 -0.37
C LYS A 81 13.35 2.52 -1.06
N ILE A 82 14.33 1.86 -0.43
CA ILE A 82 15.71 1.76 -0.92
C ILE A 82 16.20 0.31 -0.96
N GLY A 83 17.32 0.09 -1.64
CA GLY A 83 18.08 -1.17 -1.60
C GLY A 83 17.24 -2.43 -1.78
N GLU A 84 17.45 -3.40 -0.88
CA GLU A 84 16.82 -4.71 -0.88
C GLU A 84 15.31 -4.65 -0.60
N GLY A 85 14.85 -3.80 0.34
CA GLY A 85 13.43 -3.67 0.67
C GLY A 85 12.59 -3.26 -0.55
N LYS A 86 13.10 -2.31 -1.33
CA LYS A 86 12.49 -1.92 -2.61
C LYS A 86 12.43 -3.09 -3.60
N GLN A 87 13.50 -3.88 -3.70
CA GLN A 87 13.55 -5.04 -4.61
C GLN A 87 12.55 -6.11 -4.19
N ILE A 88 12.50 -6.47 -2.89
CA ILE A 88 11.55 -7.43 -2.34
C ILE A 88 10.11 -6.98 -2.62
N LYS A 89 9.79 -5.70 -2.36
CA LYS A 89 8.46 -5.15 -2.62
C LYS A 89 8.09 -5.13 -4.10
N LYS A 90 9.06 -4.91 -4.98
CA LYS A 90 8.86 -5.04 -6.43
C LYS A 90 8.60 -6.51 -6.80
N ALA A 91 9.44 -7.44 -6.34
CA ALA A 91 9.31 -8.86 -6.63
C ALA A 91 7.99 -9.45 -6.13
N ASN A 92 7.55 -9.09 -4.93
CA ASN A 92 6.27 -9.56 -4.39
C ASN A 92 5.07 -9.05 -5.19
N ARG A 93 5.11 -7.79 -5.67
CA ARG A 93 4.07 -7.25 -6.56
C ARG A 93 4.06 -7.95 -7.91
N GLU A 94 5.23 -8.21 -8.47
CA GLU A 94 5.34 -8.90 -9.75
C GLU A 94 4.83 -10.33 -9.64
N ARG A 95 5.21 -11.06 -8.58
CA ARG A 95 4.72 -12.42 -8.32
C ARG A 95 3.20 -12.47 -8.16
N ALA A 96 2.63 -11.54 -7.38
CA ALA A 96 1.18 -11.49 -7.19
C ALA A 96 0.45 -11.13 -8.49
N ARG A 97 1.01 -10.24 -9.32
CA ARG A 97 0.45 -9.93 -10.64
C ARG A 97 0.53 -11.14 -11.57
N GLN A 98 1.70 -11.78 -11.65
CA GLN A 98 1.91 -12.91 -12.54
C GLN A 98 0.95 -14.05 -12.20
N ALA A 99 0.79 -14.39 -10.92
CA ALA A 99 -0.14 -15.45 -10.50
C ALA A 99 -1.60 -15.16 -10.91
N VAL A 100 -2.03 -13.90 -10.83
CA VAL A 100 -3.37 -13.51 -11.30
C VAL A 100 -3.47 -13.59 -12.83
N MET A 101 -2.44 -13.17 -13.56
CA MET A 101 -2.43 -13.22 -15.03
C MET A 101 -2.40 -14.66 -15.54
N ASP A 102 -1.63 -15.54 -14.91
CA ASP A 102 -1.56 -16.97 -15.23
C ASP A 102 -2.94 -17.62 -15.06
N GLU A 103 -3.64 -17.32 -13.96
CA GLU A 103 -5.01 -17.80 -13.74
C GLU A 103 -5.99 -17.23 -14.75
N GLN A 104 -5.91 -15.93 -15.08
CA GLN A 104 -6.77 -15.33 -16.09
C GLN A 104 -6.59 -15.99 -17.46
N GLU A 105 -5.36 -16.34 -17.82
CA GLU A 105 -5.06 -17.06 -19.06
C GLU A 105 -5.65 -18.48 -19.04
N LEU A 106 -5.57 -19.20 -17.91
CA LEU A 106 -6.19 -20.52 -17.75
C LEU A 106 -7.72 -20.44 -17.88
N GLN A 107 -8.35 -19.48 -17.21
CA GLN A 107 -9.80 -19.26 -17.29
C GLN A 107 -10.24 -18.94 -18.72
N ASP A 108 -9.49 -18.13 -19.47
CA ASP A 108 -9.77 -17.82 -20.88
C ASP A 108 -9.67 -19.07 -21.78
N GLN A 109 -8.66 -19.91 -21.56
CA GLN A 109 -8.49 -21.17 -22.29
C GLN A 109 -9.62 -22.17 -22.01
N GLU A 110 -10.15 -22.18 -20.78
CA GLU A 110 -11.25 -23.06 -20.36
C GLU A 110 -12.64 -22.46 -20.64
N GLY A 111 -12.72 -21.19 -21.05
CA GLY A 111 -13.98 -20.47 -21.25
C GLY A 111 -14.74 -20.22 -19.95
N LEU A 112 -14.04 -20.16 -18.83
CA LEU A 112 -14.58 -19.90 -17.50
C LEU A 112 -14.28 -18.46 -17.08
N ILE A 113 -15.06 -17.95 -16.12
CA ILE A 113 -14.80 -16.66 -15.48
C ILE A 113 -15.12 -16.85 -13.99
N ASP A 114 -14.09 -16.84 -13.16
CA ASP A 114 -14.20 -16.99 -11.71
C ASP A 114 -13.38 -15.90 -11.01
N ASP A 115 -14.07 -14.79 -10.70
CA ASP A 115 -13.49 -13.63 -10.02
C ASP A 115 -13.10 -13.95 -8.56
N ASP A 116 -13.80 -14.89 -7.92
CA ASP A 116 -13.52 -15.28 -6.53
C ASP A 116 -12.21 -16.07 -6.47
N LEU A 117 -11.96 -16.97 -7.43
CA LEU A 117 -10.69 -17.68 -7.55
C LEU A 117 -9.51 -16.73 -7.79
N LEU A 118 -9.67 -15.71 -8.64
CA LEU A 118 -8.63 -14.68 -8.84
C LEU A 118 -8.31 -13.93 -7.55
N ALA A 119 -9.35 -13.61 -6.75
CA ALA A 119 -9.20 -12.96 -5.45
C ALA A 119 -8.47 -13.86 -4.44
N GLU A 120 -8.77 -15.15 -4.44
CA GLU A 120 -8.13 -16.16 -3.60
C GLU A 120 -6.65 -16.31 -3.95
N ILE A 121 -6.30 -16.42 -5.24
CA ILE A 121 -4.90 -16.52 -5.70
C ILE A 121 -4.11 -15.27 -5.34
N TYR A 122 -4.66 -14.07 -5.57
CA TYR A 122 -4.02 -12.83 -5.13
C TYR A 122 -3.84 -12.81 -3.60
N THR A 123 -4.83 -13.25 -2.85
CA THR A 123 -4.75 -13.30 -1.39
C THR A 123 -3.67 -14.28 -0.94
N ALA A 124 -3.68 -15.51 -1.44
CA ALA A 124 -2.71 -16.55 -1.13
C ALA A 124 -1.27 -16.09 -1.42
N THR A 125 -1.03 -15.45 -2.56
CA THR A 125 0.29 -14.95 -2.95
C THR A 125 0.76 -13.75 -2.12
N THR A 126 -0.16 -12.96 -1.54
CA THR A 126 0.17 -11.77 -0.75
C THR A 126 0.16 -11.97 0.77
N VAL A 127 -0.36 -13.08 1.29
CA VAL A 127 -0.48 -13.35 2.74
C VAL A 127 0.85 -13.18 3.48
N SER A 128 1.94 -13.74 2.96
CA SER A 128 3.26 -13.66 3.62
C SER A 128 3.76 -12.22 3.72
N SER A 129 3.58 -11.44 2.66
CA SER A 129 3.95 -10.03 2.59
C SER A 129 3.09 -9.17 3.52
N LYS A 130 1.77 -9.43 3.57
CA LYS A 130 0.83 -8.76 4.47
C LYS A 130 1.19 -9.03 5.94
N LYS A 131 1.47 -10.28 6.29
CA LYS A 131 1.89 -10.66 7.65
C LYS A 131 3.20 -10.00 8.05
N LYS A 132 4.19 -9.94 7.15
CA LYS A 132 5.46 -9.24 7.40
C LYS A 132 5.23 -7.75 7.66
N ALA A 133 4.47 -7.08 6.79
CA ALA A 133 4.14 -5.67 6.96
C ALA A 133 3.38 -5.38 8.27
N GLN A 134 2.47 -6.28 8.66
CA GLN A 134 1.74 -6.16 9.93
C GLN A 134 2.68 -6.27 11.14
N ASN A 135 3.61 -7.22 11.13
CA ASN A 135 4.59 -7.37 12.21
C ASN A 135 5.51 -6.15 12.32
N GLU A 136 5.95 -5.60 11.18
CA GLU A 136 6.75 -4.38 11.16
C GLU A 136 5.98 -3.17 11.68
N ALA A 137 4.70 -3.03 11.31
CA ALA A 137 3.86 -1.95 11.81
C ALA A 137 3.62 -2.03 13.32
N MET A 138 3.44 -3.25 13.87
CA MET A 138 3.34 -3.45 15.32
C MET A 138 4.63 -3.04 16.04
N ALA A 139 5.79 -3.44 15.50
CA ALA A 139 7.08 -3.06 16.09
C ALA A 139 7.32 -1.55 16.07
N VAL A 140 6.96 -0.85 14.98
CA VAL A 140 7.04 0.63 14.92
C VAL A 140 6.14 1.27 15.98
N ARG A 141 4.93 0.74 16.16
CA ARG A 141 3.99 1.26 17.15
C ARG A 141 4.52 1.12 18.57
N GLU A 142 5.08 -0.05 18.90
CA GLU A 142 5.72 -0.30 20.19
C GLU A 142 6.90 0.63 20.44
N GLU A 143 7.74 0.88 19.42
CA GLU A 143 8.83 1.85 19.49
C GLU A 143 8.29 3.26 19.82
N VAL A 144 7.26 3.74 19.10
CA VAL A 144 6.64 5.05 19.33
C VAL A 144 6.03 5.17 20.74
N ASP A 145 5.30 4.14 21.19
CA ASP A 145 4.67 4.12 22.52
C ASP A 145 5.72 4.14 23.65
N ALA A 146 6.88 3.47 23.45
CA ALA A 146 8.00 3.49 24.39
C ALA A 146 8.68 4.87 24.47
N PHE A 147 8.83 5.59 23.35
CA PHE A 147 9.37 6.95 23.37
C PHE A 147 8.41 7.97 24.02
N GLY A 148 7.10 7.83 23.79
CA GLY A 148 6.09 8.75 24.35
C GLY A 148 5.87 8.64 25.86
N THR A 149 6.29 7.54 26.50
CA THR A 149 6.21 7.36 27.97
C THR A 149 7.42 7.93 28.71
N ASN A 150 8.59 7.98 28.06
CA ASN A 150 9.81 8.58 28.64
C ASN A 150 9.73 10.12 28.74
N GLU A 151 9.05 10.80 27.81
CA GLU A 151 8.90 12.27 27.87
C GLU A 151 7.91 12.75 28.95
N LYS A 152 7.03 11.87 29.46
CA LYS A 152 6.09 12.24 30.53
C LYS A 152 6.64 12.05 31.95
N SER A 153 7.88 11.57 32.06
CA SER A 153 8.53 11.26 33.34
C SER A 153 9.73 12.16 33.66
N SER A 154 9.92 13.25 32.90
CA SER A 154 10.88 14.34 33.18
C SER A 154 10.14 15.67 33.23
#